data_AF-A0A3D2I9E7-F1
#
_entry.id   AF-A0A3D2I9E7-F1
#
_cell.length_a   1.000
_cell.length_b   1.000
_cell.length_c   1.000
_cell.angle_alpha   90.00
_cell.angle_beta   90.00
_cell.angle_gamma   90.00
#
_symmetry.space_group_name_H-M   'P 1'
#
loop_
_entity.id
_entity.type
_entity.pdbx_description
1 polymer ?
#
loop_
_entity_poly.entity_id
_entity_poly.type
_entity_poly.pdbx_seq_one_letter_code
_entity_poly.pdbx_strand_id
1 'polypeptide(L)'
;YPDASGGFTGGDAGATLTVDFPPELLARFDSGQRHGLISALAADPRPRYQDDPERVYGMTYGGRNVRFTVSDGTVHVIAVEG
;
A
#
# COMPACT_ATOMS: atom_id res chain seq x y z
N TYR A 1 -22.28 10.94 -0.83
CA TYR A 1 -21.16 11.38 -1.68
C TYR A 1 -20.70 10.16 -2.47
N PRO A 2 -20.69 10.21 -3.80
CA PRO A 2 -20.49 9.08 -4.71
C PRO A 2 -19.03 8.97 -5.23
N ASP A 3 -18.80 7.96 -6.07
CA ASP A 3 -17.70 7.78 -7.06
C ASP A 3 -16.33 7.26 -6.58
N ALA A 4 -16.03 5.97 -6.79
CA ALA A 4 -15.56 5.44 -8.08
C ALA A 4 -15.22 3.95 -7.98
N SER A 5 -15.64 3.19 -8.98
CA SER A 5 -15.49 1.74 -9.13
C SER A 5 -14.06 1.31 -9.50
N GLY A 6 -13.62 0.18 -8.96
CA GLY A 6 -12.44 -0.55 -9.42
C GLY A 6 -12.61 -2.04 -9.17
N GLY A 7 -13.37 -2.71 -10.04
CA GLY A 7 -13.48 -4.17 -10.05
C GLY A 7 -12.22 -4.83 -10.62
N PHE A 8 -12.10 -6.13 -10.33
CA PHE A 8 -11.18 -7.15 -10.87
C PHE A 8 -9.88 -7.41 -10.08
N THR A 9 -9.96 -8.33 -9.12
CA THR A 9 -9.33 -9.67 -9.23
C THR A 9 -10.12 -10.64 -8.36
N GLY A 10 -10.47 -11.80 -8.94
CA GLY A 10 -11.25 -12.83 -8.28
C GLY A 10 -10.39 -13.74 -7.40
N GLY A 11 -11.04 -14.34 -6.41
CA GLY A 11 -10.50 -15.40 -5.57
C GLY A 11 -10.14 -14.91 -4.18
N ASP A 12 -11.04 -15.20 -3.24
CA ASP A 12 -10.99 -14.81 -1.83
C ASP A 12 -11.23 -13.31 -1.60
N ALA A 13 -12.20 -12.99 -0.74
CA ALA A 13 -12.35 -11.66 -0.17
C ALA A 13 -11.15 -11.43 0.78
N GLY A 14 -9.98 -11.21 0.18
CA GLY A 14 -8.72 -11.04 0.88
C GLY A 14 -8.87 -9.90 1.87
N ALA A 15 -8.55 -10.17 3.13
CA ALA A 15 -8.57 -9.17 4.18
C ALA A 15 -7.79 -7.94 3.71
N THR A 16 -8.49 -6.84 3.46
CA THR A 16 -7.86 -5.57 3.12
C THR A 16 -7.03 -5.14 4.32
N LEU A 17 -5.73 -4.96 4.11
CA LEU A 17 -4.85 -4.48 5.17
C LEU A 17 -5.15 -3.02 5.49
N THR A 18 -5.04 -2.66 6.76
CA THR A 18 -5.08 -1.25 7.17
C THR A 18 -3.81 -0.57 6.69
N VAL A 19 -3.89 0.63 6.13
CA VAL A 19 -2.70 1.35 5.64
C VAL A 19 -2.43 2.54 6.55
N ASP A 20 -1.34 2.45 7.29
CA ASP A 20 -0.77 3.55 8.06
C ASP A 20 0.26 4.28 7.18
N PHE A 21 -0.18 5.38 6.57
CA PHE A 21 0.65 6.20 5.69
C PHE A 21 0.94 7.55 6.35
N PRO A 22 2.20 7.84 6.74
CA PRO A 22 2.57 9.13 7.32
C PRO A 22 2.22 10.29 6.37
N PRO A 23 1.49 11.33 6.84
CA PRO A 23 1.04 12.41 5.97
C PRO A 23 2.19 13.19 5.32
N GLU A 24 3.36 13.24 5.97
CA GLU A 24 4.58 13.84 5.41
C GLU A 24 5.11 13.13 4.16
N LEU A 25 5.00 11.79 4.13
CA LEU A 25 5.37 10.97 2.98
C LEU A 25 4.26 11.00 1.94
N LEU A 26 2.99 10.97 2.38
CA LEU A 26 1.82 11.01 1.50
C LEU A 26 1.73 12.34 0.73
N ALA A 27 2.16 13.43 1.37
CA ALA A 27 2.24 14.76 0.77
C ALA A 27 3.17 14.81 -0.44
N ARG A 28 4.11 13.88 -0.58
CA ARG A 28 4.96 13.76 -1.79
C ARG A 28 4.13 13.39 -3.02
N PHE A 29 3.04 12.65 -2.85
CA PHE A 29 2.16 12.21 -3.93
C PHE A 29 1.02 13.20 -4.16
N ASP A 30 0.61 13.35 -5.42
CA ASP A 30 -0.56 14.12 -5.80
C ASP A 30 -1.85 13.46 -5.30
N SER A 31 -2.89 14.27 -5.06
CA SER A 31 -4.18 13.78 -4.56
C SER A 31 -4.78 12.65 -5.41
N GLY A 32 -4.61 12.69 -6.74
CA GLY A 32 -5.06 11.63 -7.63
C GLY A 32 -4.27 10.32 -7.50
N GLN A 33 -3.01 10.39 -7.08
CA GLN A 33 -2.15 9.22 -6.85
C GLN A 33 -2.37 8.60 -5.47
N ARG A 34 -2.68 9.42 -4.45
CA ARG A 34 -2.84 8.97 -3.06
C ARG A 34 -3.89 7.87 -2.92
N HIS A 35 -5.04 8.02 -3.58
CA HIS A 35 -6.11 7.02 -3.50
C HIS A 35 -5.67 5.67 -4.09
N GLY A 36 -5.05 5.68 -5.28
CA GLY A 36 -4.55 4.45 -5.91
C GLY A 36 -3.41 3.81 -5.13
N LEU A 37 -2.54 4.61 -4.52
CA LEU A 37 -1.44 4.13 -3.67
C LEU A 37 -1.96 3.44 -2.42
N ILE A 38 -2.93 4.04 -1.72
CA ILE A 38 -3.54 3.43 -0.52
C ILE A 38 -4.25 2.13 -0.90
N SER A 39 -5.03 2.10 -1.98
CA SER A 39 -5.69 0.87 -2.42
C SER A 39 -4.70 -0.23 -2.81
N ALA A 40 -3.59 0.11 -3.46
CA ALA A 40 -2.54 -0.85 -3.79
C ALA A 40 -1.85 -1.43 -2.55
N LEU A 41 -1.60 -0.61 -1.53
CA LEU A 41 -1.05 -1.05 -0.24
C LEU A 41 -2.05 -1.91 0.54
N ALA A 42 -3.32 -1.53 0.54
CA ALA A 42 -4.40 -2.26 1.23
C ALA A 42 -4.66 -3.65 0.60
N ALA A 43 -4.37 -3.82 -0.68
CA ALA A 43 -4.49 -5.10 -1.40
C ALA A 43 -3.39 -6.12 -1.05
N ASP A 44 -2.53 -5.82 -0.06
CA ASP A 44 -1.33 -6.56 0.30
C ASP A 44 -0.35 -6.76 -0.88
N PRO A 45 0.50 -5.75 -1.17
CA PRO A 45 1.47 -5.83 -2.27
C PRO A 45 2.65 -6.77 -1.97
N ARG A 46 2.66 -7.48 -0.84
CA ARG A 46 3.75 -8.40 -0.49
C ARG A 46 3.71 -9.67 -1.35
N PRO A 47 4.88 -10.19 -1.78
CA PRO A 47 4.95 -11.51 -2.38
C PRO A 47 4.59 -12.59 -1.34
N ARG A 48 3.64 -13.46 -1.69
CA ARG A 48 2.98 -14.49 -0.84
C ARG A 48 3.90 -15.54 -0.20
N TYR A 49 5.22 -15.48 -0.39
CA TYR A 49 6.19 -16.49 0.06
C TYR A 49 7.09 -16.02 1.21
N GLN A 50 7.00 -14.77 1.65
CA GLN A 50 7.81 -14.23 2.75
C GLN A 50 6.92 -13.43 3.69
N ASP A 51 6.60 -14.01 4.85
CA ASP A 51 5.84 -13.40 5.95
C ASP A 51 6.80 -13.09 7.12
N ASP A 52 7.87 -12.37 6.81
CA ASP A 52 8.83 -11.90 7.81
C ASP A 52 8.35 -10.53 8.33
N PRO A 53 7.89 -10.41 9.58
CA PRO A 53 7.34 -9.15 10.12
C PRO A 53 8.41 -8.05 10.25
N GLU A 54 9.68 -8.41 10.38
CA GLU A 54 10.81 -7.46 10.43
C GLU A 54 11.25 -6.98 9.03
N ARG A 55 10.64 -7.53 7.97
CA ARG A 55 11.08 -7.25 6.62
C ARG A 55 10.46 -5.99 6.06
N VAL A 56 11.33 -5.13 5.54
CA VAL A 56 10.95 -3.98 4.75
C VAL A 56 10.71 -4.43 3.30
N TYR A 57 9.49 -4.24 2.83
CA TYR A 57 9.10 -4.42 1.44
C TYR A 57 9.22 -3.08 0.70
N GLY A 58 9.50 -3.15 -0.59
CA GLY A 58 9.55 -2.00 -1.49
C GLY A 58 8.55 -2.18 -2.62
N MET A 59 7.71 -1.18 -2.85
CA MET A 59 6.81 -1.11 -4.01
C MET A 59 7.11 0.14 -4.82
N THR A 60 7.37 -0.04 -6.11
CA THR A 60 7.52 1.08 -7.04
C THR A 60 6.15 1.61 -7.44
N TYR A 61 5.87 2.88 -7.13
CA TYR A 61 4.64 3.57 -7.48
C TYR A 61 4.94 4.95 -8.05
N GLY A 62 4.49 5.22 -9.28
CA GLY A 62 4.68 6.53 -9.92
C GLY A 62 6.16 6.94 -10.06
N GLY A 63 7.06 5.98 -10.25
CA GLY A 63 8.51 6.22 -10.33
C GLY A 63 9.23 6.38 -8.99
N ARG A 64 8.54 6.19 -7.86
CA ARG A 64 9.12 6.25 -6.51
C ARG A 64 9.05 4.90 -5.84
N ASN A 65 10.03 4.59 -5.00
CA ASN A 65 10.07 3.36 -4.23
C ASN A 65 9.52 3.59 -2.81
N VAL A 66 8.31 3.11 -2.58
CA VAL A 66 7.62 3.15 -1.28
C VAL A 66 8.08 1.96 -0.45
N ARG A 67 8.76 2.22 0.67
CA ARG A 67 9.17 1.21 1.63
C ARG A 67 8.16 1.10 2.76
N PHE A 68 7.73 -0.12 3.05
CA PHE A 68 6.74 -0.40 4.07
C PHE A 68 6.99 -1.75 4.74
N THR A 69 6.49 -1.91 5.95
CA THR A 69 6.43 -3.18 6.67
C THR A 69 4.97 -3.57 6.83
N VAL A 70 4.71 -4.86 7.05
CA VAL A 70 3.36 -5.33 7.37
C VAL A 70 3.40 -6.08 8.68
N SER A 71 2.60 -5.64 9.64
CA SER A 71 2.50 -6.24 10.96
C SER A 71 1.04 -6.21 11.41
N ASP A 72 0.55 -7.30 11.98
CA ASP A 72 -0.82 -7.40 12.53
C ASP A 72 -1.92 -6.98 11.53
N GLY A 73 -1.76 -7.29 10.24
CA GLY A 73 -2.73 -6.89 9.22
C GLY A 73 -2.69 -5.40 8.85
N THR A 74 -1.66 -4.68 9.26
CA THR A 74 -1.46 -3.24 8.98
C THR A 74 -0.16 -3.01 8.20
N VAL A 75 -0.26 -2.24 7.12
CA VAL A 75 0.85 -1.76 6.30
C VAL A 75 1.36 -0.45 6.88
N HIS A 76 2.59 -0.44 7.40
CA HIS A 76 3.26 0.75 7.90
C HIS A 76 4.26 1.26 6.88
N VAL A 77 3.99 2.44 6.31
CA VAL A 77 4.91 3.06 5.37
C VAL A 77 6.02 3.78 6.14
N ILE A 78 7.26 3.31 5.96
CA ILE A 78 8.42 3.84 6.70
C ILE A 78 9.23 4.85 5.89
N ALA A 79 9.22 4.76 4.55
CA ALA A 79 9.96 5.68 3.70
C ALA A 79 9.42 5.72 2.26
N VAL A 80 9.67 6.82 1.56
CA VAL A 80 9.43 6.96 0.12
C VAL A 80 10.69 7.51 -0.51
N GLU A 81 11.37 6.67 -1.28
CA GLU A 81 12.61 7.00 -1.98
C GLU A 81 12.27 7.36 -3.43
N GLY A 82 12.98 8.29 -4.05
CA GLY A 82 12.76 8.75 -5.42
C GLY A 82 14.00 9.34 -6.03
#